data_AF-A0A382BSG1-F1
#
_entry.id   AF-A0A382BSG1-F1
#
_cell.length_a   1.000
_cell.length_b   1.000
_cell.length_c   1.000
_cell.angle_alpha   90.00
_cell.angle_beta   90.00
_cell.angle_gamma   90.00
#
_symmetry.space_group_name_H-M   'P 1'
#
loop_
_entity.id
_entity.type
_entity.pdbx_description
1 polymer ?
#
loop_
_entity_poly.entity_id
_entity_poly.type
_entity_poly.pdbx_seq_one_letter_code
_entity_poly.pdbx_strand_id
1 'polypeptide(L)'
;MLIIICITTSELHADDAHYKNMLIGERAATMGGSYVAVSDDSTGCYYNPGGIAYAVGDSLSGSGNVMHQMKTVYHQAIGTKDWVRDSEALVPNYFSVLKKFKSYSFCFSYVVPEAFIEHQDLVFENLGTIKKYYQSLHSEDITYLMGPSAAMNLGDDISIGFTLYYHYRSFMRQQHYFIEITDGSYQVFYESKKLREDGLMPKIGAQWSPLNLLTVGVALDQTILFNAPYQADLSYHSTDNSTGTASLATTMNRTKTELKRNMPLHIAFGAAYFPTPSQLYTFDIDYYQAQEKGRVDVINFSGGTEYYINPTNAVRLGLFTNYTNLPQPDSSTTSPYEYIDIYGASFG
;
A
#
# COMPACT_ATOMS: atom_id res chain seq x y z
N MET A 1 -17.86 26.85 -31.03
CA MET A 1 -18.38 25.70 -30.26
C MET A 1 -17.18 24.90 -29.79
N LEU A 2 -16.59 25.32 -28.67
CA LEU A 2 -15.40 24.69 -28.09
C LEU A 2 -15.89 23.67 -27.06
N ILE A 3 -15.66 22.39 -27.31
CA ILE A 3 -15.90 21.33 -26.32
C ILE A 3 -14.88 21.56 -25.22
N ILE A 4 -15.32 22.20 -24.13
CA ILE A 4 -14.59 22.20 -22.88
C ILE A 4 -14.69 20.78 -22.37
N ILE A 5 -13.61 20.02 -22.55
CA ILE A 5 -13.42 18.78 -21.81
C ILE A 5 -13.36 19.21 -20.35
N CYS A 6 -14.46 19.02 -19.62
CA CYS A 6 -14.37 18.77 -18.19
C CYS A 6 -13.36 17.64 -18.06
N ILE A 7 -12.12 17.97 -17.71
CA ILE A 7 -11.25 17.01 -17.05
C ILE A 7 -11.96 16.77 -15.73
N THR A 8 -12.88 15.81 -15.73
CA THR A 8 -13.42 15.24 -14.50
C THR A 8 -12.19 14.83 -13.73
N THR A 9 -11.95 15.51 -12.61
CA THR A 9 -10.94 15.14 -11.63
C THR A 9 -11.20 13.68 -11.31
N SER A 10 -10.44 12.78 -11.94
CA SER A 10 -10.51 11.38 -11.60
C SER A 10 -10.17 11.26 -10.13
N GLU A 11 -10.90 10.39 -9.45
CA GLU A 11 -10.55 9.95 -8.12
C GLU A 11 -9.22 9.20 -8.24
N LEU A 12 -8.11 9.94 -8.24
CA LEU A 12 -6.82 9.41 -7.82
C LEU A 12 -6.99 8.98 -6.36
N HIS A 13 -7.42 7.74 -6.17
CA HIS A 13 -7.26 7.11 -4.88
C HIS A 13 -5.75 7.05 -4.64
N ALA A 14 -5.29 7.40 -3.43
CA ALA A 14 -3.94 7.00 -3.01
C ALA A 14 -3.77 5.49 -3.23
N ASP A 15 -2.52 4.99 -3.27
CA ASP A 15 -2.12 3.69 -3.84
C ASP A 15 -2.84 2.41 -3.32
N ASP A 16 -4.15 2.36 -3.56
CA ASP A 16 -5.09 1.30 -3.24
C ASP A 16 -5.13 0.23 -4.33
N ALA A 17 -4.31 0.44 -5.36
CA ALA A 17 -4.18 -0.42 -6.49
C ALA A 17 -3.17 -1.54 -6.25
N HIS A 18 -2.34 -1.38 -5.23
CA HIS A 18 -1.28 -2.30 -4.87
C HIS A 18 -1.44 -2.80 -3.44
N TYR A 19 -0.84 -3.94 -3.12
CA TYR A 19 -1.00 -4.59 -1.81
C TYR A 19 0.31 -4.79 -1.04
N LYS A 20 1.47 -4.50 -1.66
CA LYS A 20 2.80 -4.70 -1.09
C LYS A 20 3.66 -3.43 -1.17
N ASN A 21 3.10 -2.30 -0.75
CA ASN A 21 3.73 -0.99 -0.86
C ASN A 21 4.89 -0.82 0.13
N MET A 22 4.85 -1.51 1.26
CA MET A 22 5.92 -1.53 2.24
C MET A 22 6.31 -2.96 2.60
N LEU A 23 7.63 -3.21 2.64
CA LEU A 23 8.15 -4.45 3.20
C LEU A 23 8.28 -4.29 4.73
N ILE A 24 7.70 -5.25 5.45
CA ILE A 24 7.60 -5.20 6.91
C ILE A 24 8.73 -5.99 7.55
N GLY A 25 9.38 -5.41 8.56
CA GLY A 25 10.47 -6.01 9.34
C GLY A 25 11.81 -6.09 8.62
N GLU A 26 12.91 -6.09 9.39
CA GLU A 26 14.26 -5.92 8.85
C GLU A 26 14.73 -7.11 8.01
N ARG A 27 14.59 -8.33 8.55
CA ARG A 27 15.01 -9.56 7.86
C ARG A 27 14.12 -9.85 6.65
N ALA A 28 12.81 -9.70 6.79
CA ALA A 28 11.87 -9.90 5.70
C ALA A 28 12.04 -8.84 4.60
N ALA A 29 12.21 -7.56 4.94
CA ALA A 29 12.40 -6.50 3.96
C ALA A 29 13.67 -6.66 3.12
N THR A 30 14.74 -7.22 3.70
CA THR A 30 15.99 -7.48 2.96
C THR A 30 15.91 -8.73 2.07
N MET A 31 14.86 -9.54 2.21
CA MET A 31 14.54 -10.72 1.38
C MET A 31 13.31 -10.50 0.48
N GLY A 32 13.01 -9.24 0.12
CA GLY A 32 11.89 -8.90 -0.79
C GLY A 32 10.51 -9.16 -0.19
N GLY A 33 10.42 -9.32 1.14
CA GLY A 33 9.20 -9.73 1.82
C GLY A 33 8.78 -11.18 1.52
N SER A 34 9.69 -12.03 1.05
CA SER A 34 9.50 -13.49 1.07
C SER A 34 9.81 -13.99 2.47
N TYR A 35 8.77 -14.25 3.25
CA TYR A 35 8.88 -14.59 4.66
C TYR A 35 7.86 -15.63 5.15
N VAL A 36 6.92 -16.07 4.32
CA VAL A 36 5.83 -16.96 4.71
C VAL A 36 6.34 -18.32 5.22
N ALA A 37 7.41 -18.86 4.64
CA ALA A 37 8.01 -20.13 5.06
C ALA A 37 9.17 -20.00 6.06
N VAL A 38 9.64 -18.78 6.35
CA VAL A 38 10.75 -18.49 7.27
C VAL A 38 10.36 -17.51 8.36
N SER A 39 9.08 -17.52 8.75
CA SER A 39 8.48 -16.62 9.74
C SER A 39 8.87 -16.98 11.19
N ASP A 40 10.13 -17.31 11.43
CA ASP A 40 10.67 -17.84 12.69
C ASP A 40 11.08 -16.74 13.71
N ASP A 41 10.55 -15.53 13.57
CA ASP A 41 10.74 -14.44 14.51
C ASP A 41 9.43 -13.66 14.71
N SER A 42 9.51 -12.53 15.42
CA SER A 42 8.35 -11.68 15.68
C SER A 42 7.73 -11.10 14.40
N THR A 43 8.48 -10.97 13.30
CA THR A 43 7.94 -10.56 11.98
C THR A 43 6.92 -11.54 11.42
N GLY A 44 6.98 -12.81 11.85
CA GLY A 44 5.99 -13.82 11.52
C GLY A 44 4.57 -13.47 11.96
N CYS A 45 4.38 -12.58 12.94
CA CYS A 45 3.04 -12.15 13.37
C CYS A 45 2.24 -11.49 12.23
N TYR A 46 2.96 -10.85 11.29
CA TYR A 46 2.40 -10.23 10.08
C TYR A 46 2.37 -11.16 8.88
N TYR A 47 3.49 -11.83 8.54
CA TYR A 47 3.57 -12.67 7.34
C TYR A 47 2.88 -14.03 7.52
N ASN A 48 3.30 -14.82 8.52
CA ASN A 48 2.70 -16.12 8.81
C ASN A 48 2.76 -16.42 10.33
N PRO A 49 1.64 -16.26 11.07
CA PRO A 49 1.65 -16.50 12.50
C PRO A 49 1.93 -17.96 12.87
N GLY A 50 1.84 -18.93 11.96
CA GLY A 50 2.30 -20.30 12.24
C GLY A 50 3.81 -20.35 12.49
N GLY A 51 4.58 -19.55 11.75
CA GLY A 51 6.04 -19.57 11.82
C GLY A 51 6.61 -19.16 13.18
N ILE A 52 5.91 -18.28 13.91
CA ILE A 52 6.41 -17.77 15.20
C ILE A 52 6.59 -18.88 16.25
N ALA A 53 5.94 -20.02 16.05
CA ALA A 53 6.13 -21.20 16.90
C ALA A 53 7.56 -21.79 16.78
N TYR A 54 8.23 -21.61 15.63
CA TYR A 54 9.61 -22.01 15.39
C TYR A 54 10.66 -21.04 15.95
N ALA A 55 10.26 -19.88 16.48
CA ALA A 55 11.19 -18.92 17.04
C ALA A 55 12.07 -19.51 18.17
N VAL A 56 13.36 -19.19 18.19
CA VAL A 56 14.33 -19.81 19.12
C VAL A 56 14.21 -19.27 20.57
N GLY A 57 13.48 -18.18 20.78
CA GLY A 57 13.27 -17.60 22.11
C GLY A 57 12.36 -16.37 22.09
N ASP A 58 12.42 -15.58 23.15
CA ASP A 58 11.77 -14.27 23.19
C ASP A 58 12.44 -13.33 22.18
N SER A 59 11.64 -12.51 21.50
CA SER A 59 12.12 -11.57 20.50
C SER A 59 11.45 -10.22 20.68
N LEU A 60 12.22 -9.16 20.56
CA LEU A 60 11.75 -7.79 20.40
C LEU A 60 12.27 -7.32 19.05
N SER A 61 11.37 -6.97 18.14
CA SER A 61 11.75 -6.41 16.84
C SER A 61 11.04 -5.09 16.64
N GLY A 62 11.79 -4.07 16.24
CA GLY A 62 11.25 -2.77 15.90
C GLY A 62 12.07 -2.21 14.76
N SER A 63 11.43 -1.97 13.62
CA SER A 63 12.09 -1.29 12.51
C SER A 63 11.91 0.22 12.73
N GLY A 64 13.03 0.89 12.93
CA GLY A 64 13.06 2.24 13.51
C GLY A 64 12.32 3.29 12.70
N ASN A 65 12.49 3.31 11.37
CA ASN A 65 11.74 4.14 10.41
C ASN A 65 12.01 3.64 8.98
N VAL A 66 10.98 3.62 8.13
CA VAL A 66 11.12 3.46 6.67
C VAL A 66 10.99 4.83 6.03
N MET A 67 11.99 5.19 5.24
CA MET A 67 11.93 6.33 4.35
C MET A 67 11.43 5.85 2.99
N HIS A 68 10.23 6.26 2.61
CA HIS A 68 9.61 5.97 1.33
C HIS A 68 9.69 7.22 0.46
N GLN A 69 10.38 7.15 -0.67
CA GLN A 69 10.46 8.22 -1.66
C GLN A 69 9.99 7.68 -3.01
N MET A 70 9.04 8.38 -3.63
CA MET A 70 8.54 8.06 -4.95
C MET A 70 8.46 9.33 -5.79
N LYS A 71 8.80 9.21 -7.08
CA LYS A 71 8.68 10.30 -8.05
C LYS A 71 7.99 9.79 -9.31
N THR A 72 6.89 10.42 -9.67
CA THR A 72 6.13 10.08 -10.87
C THR A 72 6.18 11.23 -11.86
N VAL A 73 6.51 10.93 -13.12
CA VAL A 73 6.63 11.93 -14.19
C VAL A 73 5.73 11.53 -15.35
N TYR A 74 4.74 12.36 -15.66
CA TYR A 74 3.91 12.23 -16.87
C TYR A 74 4.47 13.16 -17.92
N HIS A 75 5.10 12.57 -18.94
CA HIS A 75 5.73 13.33 -20.00
C HIS A 75 4.70 14.01 -20.89
N GLN A 76 4.91 15.29 -21.17
CA GLN A 76 4.05 16.10 -22.06
C GLN A 76 2.55 16.05 -21.70
N ALA A 77 2.23 15.85 -20.42
CA ALA A 77 0.86 15.74 -19.95
C ALA A 77 0.06 17.05 -20.12
N ILE A 78 0.75 18.21 -20.12
CA ILE A 78 0.13 19.51 -20.37
C ILE A 78 0.88 20.24 -21.49
N GLY A 79 0.31 20.17 -22.69
CA GLY A 79 0.93 20.73 -23.89
C GLY A 79 2.25 20.03 -24.19
N THR A 80 3.37 20.73 -23.99
CA THR A 80 4.72 20.18 -24.15
C THR A 80 5.46 20.05 -22.82
N LYS A 81 4.79 20.27 -21.68
CA LYS A 81 5.40 20.27 -20.36
C LYS A 81 5.06 18.99 -19.60
N ASP A 82 6.05 18.54 -18.83
CA ASP A 82 5.93 17.39 -17.97
C ASP A 82 5.17 17.75 -16.69
N TRP A 83 4.47 16.76 -16.16
CA TRP A 83 3.78 16.82 -14.88
C TRP A 83 4.51 15.92 -13.90
N VAL A 84 4.95 16.47 -12.78
CA VAL A 84 5.76 15.77 -11.79
C VAL A 84 5.00 15.69 -10.48
N ARG A 85 5.03 14.53 -9.84
CA ARG A 85 4.54 14.27 -8.49
C ARG A 85 5.68 13.68 -7.67
N ASP A 86 5.87 14.20 -6.46
CA ASP A 86 6.85 13.70 -5.51
C ASP A 86 6.10 13.23 -4.25
N SER A 87 6.49 12.06 -3.74
CA SER A 87 5.97 11.50 -2.49
C SER A 87 7.14 11.15 -1.59
N GLU A 88 7.05 11.60 -0.33
CA GLU A 88 8.05 11.32 0.69
C GLU A 88 7.35 11.07 2.02
N ALA A 89 7.58 9.90 2.61
CA ALA A 89 7.06 9.54 3.92
C ALA A 89 8.17 8.93 4.78
N LEU A 90 8.22 9.34 6.05
CA LEU A 90 9.05 8.70 7.08
C LEU A 90 8.12 8.14 8.13
N VAL A 91 7.96 6.83 8.16
CA VAL A 91 7.04 6.16 9.09
C VAL A 91 7.72 5.02 9.85
N PRO A 92 7.42 4.85 11.15
CA PRO A 92 7.76 3.63 11.86
C PRO A 92 6.88 2.50 11.31
N ASN A 93 7.43 1.62 10.47
CA ASN A 93 6.64 0.63 9.76
C ASN A 93 6.31 -0.61 10.61
N TYR A 94 7.06 -0.86 11.69
CA TYR A 94 6.95 -2.14 12.40
C TYR A 94 7.47 -2.11 13.84
N PHE A 95 6.68 -2.65 14.76
CA PHE A 95 7.10 -2.97 16.11
C PHE A 95 6.42 -4.25 16.60
N SER A 96 7.13 -5.09 17.33
CA SER A 96 6.60 -6.34 17.84
C SER A 96 7.34 -6.90 19.04
N VAL A 97 6.60 -7.63 19.86
CA VAL A 97 7.12 -8.36 21.01
C VAL A 97 6.63 -9.79 20.90
N LEU A 98 7.55 -10.74 20.89
CA LEU A 98 7.27 -12.17 20.92
C LEU A 98 7.78 -12.75 22.23
N LYS A 99 6.91 -13.52 22.90
CA LYS A 99 7.16 -14.23 24.15
C LYS A 99 6.87 -15.71 23.96
N LYS A 100 7.82 -16.57 24.28
CA LYS A 100 7.59 -18.02 24.29
C LYS A 100 7.21 -18.51 25.68
N PHE A 101 6.21 -19.38 25.73
CA PHE A 101 5.80 -20.07 26.95
C PHE A 101 5.51 -21.54 26.65
N LYS A 102 6.47 -22.41 27.00
CA LYS A 102 6.44 -23.84 26.68
C LYS A 102 6.24 -24.05 25.16
N SER A 103 5.21 -24.79 24.76
CA SER A 103 4.87 -25.06 23.36
C SER A 103 4.06 -23.95 22.69
N TYR A 104 3.76 -22.87 23.40
CA TYR A 104 3.00 -21.73 22.87
C TYR A 104 3.92 -20.53 22.65
N SER A 105 3.64 -19.79 21.59
CA SER A 105 4.29 -18.52 21.28
C SER A 105 3.23 -17.44 21.19
N PHE A 106 3.42 -16.36 21.92
CA PHE A 106 2.53 -15.21 21.92
C PHE A 106 3.28 -14.02 21.35
N CYS A 107 2.57 -13.22 20.56
CA CYS A 107 3.14 -12.02 19.99
C CYS A 107 2.16 -10.88 20.08
N PHE A 108 2.65 -9.67 20.19
CA PHE A 108 1.89 -8.46 19.91
C PHE A 108 2.65 -7.69 18.84
N SER A 109 1.94 -7.21 17.82
CA SER A 109 2.57 -6.45 16.73
C SER A 109 1.76 -5.21 16.37
N TYR A 110 2.50 -4.19 15.97
CA TYR A 110 2.05 -2.96 15.34
C TYR A 110 2.74 -2.88 13.97
N VAL A 111 1.97 -2.67 12.91
CA VAL A 111 2.44 -2.72 11.53
C VAL A 111 1.80 -1.59 10.75
N VAL A 112 2.60 -0.92 9.92
CA VAL A 112 2.14 0.05 8.93
C VAL A 112 2.44 -0.53 7.55
N PRO A 113 1.52 -1.34 6.98
CA PRO A 113 1.71 -1.95 5.65
C PRO A 113 1.69 -0.95 4.50
N GLU A 114 1.12 0.24 4.74
CA GLU A 114 0.95 1.26 3.72
C GLU A 114 1.06 2.65 4.37
N ALA A 115 1.92 3.48 3.79
CA ALA A 115 2.04 4.89 4.11
C ALA A 115 2.43 5.65 2.85
N PHE A 116 1.54 6.51 2.39
CA PHE A 116 1.71 7.32 1.21
C PHE A 116 1.43 8.78 1.57
N ILE A 117 2.43 9.64 1.38
CA ILE A 117 2.27 11.09 1.53
C ILE A 117 2.76 11.74 0.25
N GLU A 118 1.84 12.31 -0.51
CA GLU A 118 2.11 12.96 -1.78
C GLU A 118 1.93 14.47 -1.66
N HIS A 119 2.89 15.18 -2.22
CA HIS A 119 2.86 16.61 -2.37
C HIS A 119 3.12 16.96 -3.83
N GLN A 120 2.30 17.87 -4.35
CA GLN A 120 2.51 18.39 -5.68
C GLN A 120 2.14 19.87 -5.68
N ASP A 121 3.06 20.70 -6.17
CA ASP A 121 2.81 22.10 -6.47
C ASP A 121 3.39 22.40 -7.86
N LEU A 122 2.52 22.70 -8.82
CA LEU A 122 2.90 22.99 -10.20
C LEU A 122 2.32 24.32 -10.66
N VAL A 123 3.15 25.10 -11.35
CA VAL A 123 2.74 26.33 -12.02
C VAL A 123 3.13 26.25 -13.48
N PHE A 124 2.14 26.43 -14.34
CA PHE A 124 2.33 26.52 -15.78
C PHE A 124 1.84 27.87 -16.27
N GLU A 125 2.67 28.54 -17.05
CA GLU A 125 2.36 29.84 -17.63
C GLU A 125 2.39 29.75 -19.17
N ASN A 126 1.55 30.56 -19.81
CA ASN A 126 1.48 30.78 -21.25
C ASN A 126 1.27 29.47 -22.06
N LEU A 127 0.23 28.72 -21.71
CA LEU A 127 -0.20 27.50 -22.41
C LEU A 127 -1.32 27.81 -23.41
N GLY A 128 -0.99 28.50 -24.50
CA GLY A 128 -1.96 28.89 -25.53
C GLY A 128 -2.98 29.91 -25.02
N THR A 129 -4.25 29.50 -24.87
CA THR A 129 -5.33 30.35 -24.31
C THR A 129 -5.31 30.42 -22.78
N ILE A 130 -4.54 29.54 -22.13
CA ILE A 130 -4.37 29.53 -20.67
C ILE A 130 -3.19 30.42 -20.33
N LYS A 131 -3.45 31.53 -19.65
CA LYS A 131 -2.44 32.46 -19.17
C LYS A 131 -1.66 31.86 -18.00
N LYS A 132 -2.37 31.29 -17.03
CA LYS A 132 -1.78 30.66 -15.84
C LYS A 132 -2.61 29.46 -15.42
N TYR A 133 -1.92 28.38 -15.08
CA TYR A 133 -2.51 27.21 -14.45
C TYR A 133 -1.66 26.84 -13.25
N TYR A 134 -2.29 26.82 -12.08
CA TYR A 134 -1.71 26.43 -10.81
C TYR A 134 -2.45 25.20 -10.30
N GLN A 135 -1.71 24.21 -9.84
CA GLN A 135 -2.26 23.07 -9.13
C GLN A 135 -1.44 22.80 -7.88
N SER A 136 -2.16 22.60 -6.78
CA SER A 136 -1.64 22.08 -5.53
C SER A 136 -2.43 20.83 -5.15
N LEU A 137 -1.73 19.78 -4.77
CA LEU A 137 -2.29 18.52 -4.31
C LEU A 137 -1.51 18.06 -3.09
N HIS A 138 -2.25 17.73 -2.05
CA HIS A 138 -1.74 17.04 -0.88
C HIS A 138 -2.62 15.82 -0.64
N SER A 139 -2.01 14.64 -0.62
CA SER A 139 -2.71 13.39 -0.33
C SER A 139 -1.94 12.61 0.71
N GLU A 140 -2.64 12.07 1.69
CA GLU A 140 -2.11 11.21 2.74
C GLU A 140 -2.99 9.98 2.85
N ASP A 141 -2.37 8.81 2.86
CA ASP A 141 -3.03 7.53 3.11
C ASP A 141 -2.14 6.66 3.97
N ILE A 142 -2.62 6.31 5.15
CA ILE A 142 -1.86 5.49 6.08
C ILE A 142 -2.78 4.42 6.67
N THR A 143 -2.33 3.17 6.57
CA THR A 143 -2.98 2.00 7.16
C THR A 143 -2.16 1.49 8.33
N TYR A 144 -2.83 1.23 9.44
CA TYR A 144 -2.28 0.72 10.69
C TYR A 144 -2.94 -0.61 11.05
N LEU A 145 -2.12 -1.58 11.41
CA LEU A 145 -2.55 -2.86 11.95
C LEU A 145 -1.96 -3.02 13.34
N MET A 146 -2.76 -3.39 14.33
CA MET A 146 -2.25 -3.69 15.66
C MET A 146 -3.02 -4.83 16.30
N GLY A 147 -2.31 -5.77 16.93
CA GLY A 147 -3.00 -6.89 17.54
C GLY A 147 -2.13 -8.02 18.08
N PRO A 148 -2.75 -8.92 18.85
CA PRO A 148 -2.11 -10.11 19.36
C PRO A 148 -2.08 -11.25 18.33
N SER A 149 -1.07 -12.09 18.46
CA SER A 149 -0.95 -13.37 17.79
C SER A 149 -0.65 -14.48 18.79
N ALA A 150 -1.08 -15.69 18.47
CA ALA A 150 -0.74 -16.90 19.20
C ALA A 150 -0.44 -18.03 18.22
N ALA A 151 0.55 -18.85 18.55
CA ALA A 151 0.92 -20.01 17.77
C ALA A 151 1.32 -21.19 18.63
N MET A 152 1.19 -22.38 18.07
CA MET A 152 1.55 -23.63 18.72
C MET A 152 2.11 -24.63 17.70
N ASN A 153 3.02 -25.49 18.17
CA ASN A 153 3.46 -26.65 17.40
C ASN A 153 2.45 -27.80 17.57
N LEU A 154 2.06 -28.40 16.45
CA LEU A 154 1.26 -29.61 16.36
C LEU A 154 2.19 -30.78 16.02
N GLY A 155 2.74 -31.42 17.05
CA GLY A 155 3.82 -32.40 16.88
C GLY A 155 5.17 -31.72 16.69
N ASP A 156 6.07 -32.37 15.95
CA ASP A 156 7.46 -31.91 15.79
C ASP A 156 7.65 -31.05 14.53
N ASP A 157 6.85 -31.27 13.49
CA ASP A 157 7.12 -30.75 12.15
C ASP A 157 6.08 -29.74 11.65
N ILE A 158 4.94 -29.57 12.34
CA ILE A 158 3.86 -28.66 11.92
C ILE A 158 3.61 -27.63 13.01
N SER A 159 3.36 -26.39 12.61
CA SER A 159 2.85 -25.34 13.49
C SER A 159 1.65 -24.64 12.87
N ILE A 160 0.79 -24.12 13.74
CA ILE A 160 -0.33 -23.27 13.37
C ILE A 160 -0.32 -22.01 14.24
N GLY A 161 -0.83 -20.93 13.68
CA GLY A 161 -0.97 -19.68 14.39
C GLY A 161 -2.11 -18.83 13.89
N PHE A 162 -2.48 -17.88 14.72
CA PHE A 162 -3.56 -16.94 14.48
C PHE A 162 -3.12 -15.55 14.94
N THR A 163 -3.40 -14.54 14.13
CA THR A 163 -3.28 -13.12 14.49
C THR A 163 -4.64 -12.46 14.31
N LEU A 164 -5.01 -11.58 15.24
CA LEU A 164 -6.19 -10.72 15.09
C LEU A 164 -5.75 -9.27 15.11
N TYR A 165 -5.75 -8.62 13.97
CA TYR A 165 -5.41 -7.21 13.86
C TYR A 165 -6.67 -6.33 13.95
N TYR A 166 -6.55 -5.23 14.68
CA TYR A 166 -7.35 -4.03 14.47
C TYR A 166 -6.80 -3.29 13.25
N HIS A 167 -7.65 -3.09 12.25
CA HIS A 167 -7.33 -2.34 11.03
C HIS A 167 -7.83 -0.91 11.17
N TYR A 168 -6.94 0.06 10.97
CA TYR A 168 -7.26 1.47 10.96
C TYR A 168 -6.61 2.14 9.75
N ARG A 169 -7.41 2.67 8.83
CA ARG A 169 -6.91 3.47 7.70
C ARG A 169 -7.40 4.91 7.81
N SER A 170 -6.52 5.85 7.55
CA SER A 170 -6.83 7.27 7.48
C SER A 170 -6.39 7.80 6.13
N PHE A 171 -7.34 8.28 5.33
CA PHE A 171 -7.09 8.90 4.04
C PHE A 171 -7.58 10.34 4.05
N MET A 172 -6.73 11.25 3.62
CA MET A 172 -7.05 12.65 3.40
C MET A 172 -6.48 13.10 2.07
N ARG A 173 -7.30 13.78 1.28
CA ARG A 173 -6.84 14.43 0.06
C ARG A 173 -7.38 15.84 -0.01
N GLN A 174 -6.48 16.77 -0.29
CA GLN A 174 -6.78 18.16 -0.55
C GLN A 174 -6.21 18.53 -1.91
N GLN A 175 -7.07 18.98 -2.81
CA GLN A 175 -6.67 19.43 -4.13
C GLN A 175 -7.21 20.83 -4.35
N HIS A 176 -6.35 21.69 -4.89
CA HIS A 176 -6.71 23.01 -5.31
C HIS A 176 -6.10 23.29 -6.68
N TYR A 177 -6.92 23.77 -7.62
CA TYR A 177 -6.38 24.30 -8.87
C TYR A 177 -6.97 25.67 -9.18
N PHE A 178 -6.16 26.46 -9.88
CA PHE A 178 -6.52 27.78 -10.40
C PHE A 178 -6.13 27.86 -11.86
N ILE A 179 -7.07 28.23 -12.72
CA ILE A 179 -6.85 28.47 -14.15
C ILE A 179 -7.23 29.92 -14.43
N GLU A 180 -6.35 30.66 -15.10
CA GLU A 180 -6.61 31.99 -15.67
C GLU A 180 -6.46 31.91 -17.19
N ILE A 181 -7.46 32.41 -17.90
CA ILE A 181 -7.52 32.46 -19.37
C ILE A 181 -7.07 33.87 -19.83
N THR A 182 -6.51 33.97 -21.03
CA THR A 182 -5.99 35.24 -21.58
C THR A 182 -7.03 36.38 -21.65
N ASP A 183 -8.33 36.06 -21.68
CA ASP A 183 -9.45 37.03 -21.68
C ASP A 183 -9.81 37.56 -20.27
N GLY A 184 -9.11 37.12 -19.23
CA GLY A 184 -9.36 37.46 -17.83
C GLY A 184 -10.41 36.58 -17.14
N SER A 185 -11.00 35.60 -17.85
CA SER A 185 -11.82 34.54 -17.26
C SER A 185 -10.95 33.68 -16.34
N TYR A 186 -11.53 33.17 -15.25
CA TYR A 186 -10.81 32.31 -14.32
C TYR A 186 -11.67 31.18 -13.77
N GLN A 187 -11.01 30.12 -13.31
CA GLN A 187 -11.62 29.01 -12.59
C GLN A 187 -10.78 28.70 -11.34
N VAL A 188 -11.46 28.52 -10.22
CA VAL A 188 -10.89 28.04 -8.95
C VAL A 188 -11.68 26.80 -8.57
N PHE A 189 -10.96 25.75 -8.22
CA PHE A 189 -11.54 24.53 -7.71
C PHE A 189 -10.82 24.13 -6.44
N TYR A 190 -11.61 23.67 -5.48
CA TYR A 190 -11.12 23.11 -4.25
C TYR A 190 -11.88 21.82 -3.95
N GLU A 191 -11.14 20.79 -3.58
CA GLU A 191 -11.66 19.51 -3.15
C GLU A 191 -10.97 19.11 -1.84
N SER A 192 -11.77 18.65 -0.88
CA SER A 192 -11.29 18.03 0.35
C SER A 192 -12.04 16.72 0.55
N LYS A 193 -11.32 15.60 0.45
CA LYS A 193 -11.82 14.26 0.73
C LYS A 193 -11.19 13.74 2.01
N LYS A 194 -12.00 13.10 2.85
CA LYS A 194 -11.58 12.43 4.09
C LYS A 194 -12.28 11.10 4.18
N LEU A 195 -11.52 10.06 4.42
CA LEU A 195 -12.01 8.71 4.67
C LEU A 195 -11.30 8.17 5.91
N ARG A 196 -12.05 7.51 6.76
CA ARG A 196 -11.51 6.70 7.84
C ARG A 196 -12.12 5.32 7.73
N GLU A 197 -11.32 4.28 7.86
CA GLU A 197 -11.80 2.90 7.90
C GLU A 197 -11.37 2.24 9.21
N ASP A 198 -12.31 1.64 9.92
CA ASP A 198 -12.03 0.79 11.08
C ASP A 198 -12.54 -0.62 10.80
N GLY A 199 -11.69 -1.62 11.06
CA GLY A 199 -11.95 -3.02 10.74
C GLY A 199 -11.21 -4.00 11.63
N LEU A 200 -11.47 -5.29 11.39
CA LEU A 200 -10.71 -6.40 11.96
C LEU A 200 -10.12 -7.24 10.83
N MET A 201 -8.87 -7.64 10.97
CA MET A 201 -8.19 -8.53 10.03
C MET A 201 -7.75 -9.80 10.78
N PRO A 202 -8.59 -10.86 10.80
CA PRO A 202 -8.14 -12.17 11.21
C PRO A 202 -7.15 -12.73 10.18
N LYS A 203 -6.05 -13.29 10.67
CA LYS A 203 -5.03 -13.96 9.87
C LYS A 203 -4.74 -15.33 10.48
N ILE A 204 -4.80 -16.37 9.67
CA ILE A 204 -4.45 -17.73 10.07
C ILE A 204 -3.21 -18.13 9.28
N GLY A 205 -2.29 -18.82 9.94
CA GLY A 205 -1.05 -19.25 9.33
C GLY A 205 -0.68 -20.66 9.76
N ALA A 206 -0.01 -21.39 8.88
CA ALA A 206 0.57 -22.69 9.19
C ALA A 206 1.95 -22.80 8.56
N GLN A 207 2.84 -23.54 9.21
CA GLN A 207 4.16 -23.84 8.69
C GLN A 207 4.46 -25.32 8.89
N TRP A 208 5.06 -25.95 7.89
CA TRP A 208 5.38 -27.38 7.90
C TRP A 208 6.82 -27.58 7.42
N SER A 209 7.61 -28.29 8.21
CA SER A 209 8.99 -28.64 7.91
C SER A 209 9.10 -30.17 7.67
N PRO A 210 8.69 -30.68 6.50
CA PRO A 210 8.72 -32.12 6.20
C PRO A 210 10.12 -32.72 6.18
N LEU A 211 11.13 -31.90 5.91
CA LEU A 211 12.53 -32.27 5.82
C LEU A 211 13.35 -31.22 6.57
N ASN A 212 14.50 -31.62 7.12
CA ASN A 212 15.39 -30.70 7.82
C ASN A 212 15.89 -29.53 6.95
N LEU A 213 15.80 -29.65 5.63
CA LEU A 213 16.27 -28.65 4.67
C LEU A 213 15.13 -27.90 3.96
N LEU A 214 13.86 -28.29 4.17
CA LEU A 214 12.71 -27.73 3.45
C LEU A 214 11.61 -27.36 4.43
N THR A 215 11.16 -26.12 4.32
CA THR A 215 9.98 -25.61 5.04
C THR A 215 9.00 -25.03 4.04
N VAL A 216 7.71 -25.27 4.28
CA VAL A 216 6.62 -24.67 3.52
C VAL A 216 5.69 -23.93 4.48
N GLY A 217 5.11 -22.83 4.01
CA GLY A 217 4.20 -22.01 4.78
C GLY A 217 2.96 -21.64 3.98
N VAL A 218 1.86 -21.45 4.68
CA VAL A 218 0.64 -20.87 4.12
C VAL A 218 0.05 -19.88 5.11
N ALA A 219 -0.45 -18.75 4.60
CA ALA A 219 -1.20 -17.77 5.38
C ALA A 219 -2.46 -17.34 4.63
N LEU A 220 -3.48 -16.98 5.38
CA LEU A 220 -4.78 -16.51 4.87
C LEU A 220 -5.24 -15.33 5.73
N ASP A 221 -5.68 -14.26 5.09
CA ASP A 221 -6.34 -13.14 5.78
C ASP A 221 -7.34 -12.40 4.89
N GLN A 222 -8.26 -11.71 5.54
CA GLN A 222 -9.18 -10.77 4.90
C GLN A 222 -9.63 -9.74 5.93
N THR A 223 -9.54 -8.46 5.57
CA THR A 223 -10.01 -7.37 6.43
C THR A 223 -11.53 -7.22 6.34
N ILE A 224 -12.20 -7.11 7.48
CA ILE A 224 -13.64 -6.87 7.57
C ILE A 224 -13.85 -5.49 8.18
N LEU A 225 -14.37 -4.54 7.38
CA LEU A 225 -14.66 -3.19 7.83
C LEU A 225 -16.00 -3.13 8.56
N PHE A 226 -16.03 -2.49 9.72
CA PHE A 226 -17.27 -2.19 10.44
C PHE A 226 -17.63 -0.71 10.42
N ASN A 227 -16.65 0.19 10.19
CA ASN A 227 -16.85 1.62 10.07
C ASN A 227 -16.07 2.19 8.87
N ALA A 228 -16.68 3.08 8.09
CA ALA A 228 -16.05 3.71 6.93
C ALA A 228 -16.59 5.12 6.62
N PRO A 229 -16.57 6.09 7.55
CA PRO A 229 -17.09 7.43 7.29
C PRO A 229 -16.24 8.14 6.23
N TYR A 230 -16.93 8.57 5.18
CA TYR A 230 -16.39 9.35 4.08
C TYR A 230 -17.06 10.72 4.02
N GLN A 231 -16.26 11.76 3.81
CA GLN A 231 -16.72 13.10 3.53
C GLN A 231 -15.94 13.70 2.37
N ALA A 232 -16.66 14.26 1.40
CA ALA A 232 -16.10 15.08 0.34
C ALA A 232 -16.76 16.46 0.34
N ASP A 233 -15.95 17.50 0.41
CA ASP A 233 -16.36 18.88 0.22
C ASP A 233 -15.72 19.41 -1.07
N LEU A 234 -16.54 19.89 -2.00
CA LEU A 234 -16.11 20.39 -3.29
C LEU A 234 -16.65 21.81 -3.48
N SER A 235 -15.78 22.76 -3.79
CA SER A 235 -16.17 24.10 -4.21
C SER A 235 -15.56 24.45 -5.55
N TYR A 236 -16.37 25.14 -6.35
CA TYR A 236 -15.98 25.58 -7.68
C TYR A 236 -16.45 27.03 -7.87
N HIS A 237 -15.54 27.88 -8.31
CA HIS A 237 -15.80 29.26 -8.66
C HIS A 237 -15.26 29.52 -10.05
N SER A 238 -16.08 30.10 -10.93
CA SER A 238 -15.61 30.49 -12.26
C SER A 238 -16.22 31.80 -12.70
N THR A 239 -15.43 32.56 -13.46
CA THR A 239 -15.87 33.77 -14.14
C THR A 239 -15.69 33.57 -15.63
N ASP A 240 -16.73 33.88 -16.40
CA ASP A 240 -16.69 33.98 -17.86
C ASP A 240 -16.77 35.45 -18.27
N ASN A 241 -15.76 35.91 -19.01
CA ASN A 241 -15.66 37.28 -19.51
C ASN A 241 -15.67 37.37 -21.04
N SER A 242 -15.99 36.27 -21.73
CA SER A 242 -15.93 36.15 -23.19
C SER A 242 -16.87 37.11 -23.95
N THR A 243 -17.91 37.61 -23.28
CA THR A 243 -18.92 38.53 -23.85
C THR A 243 -18.71 40.00 -23.44
N GLY A 244 -17.62 40.32 -22.70
CA GLY A 244 -17.33 41.65 -22.19
C GLY A 244 -18.12 42.06 -20.94
N THR A 245 -19.00 41.18 -20.44
CA THR A 245 -19.66 41.29 -19.13
C THR A 245 -19.31 40.05 -18.32
N ALA A 246 -18.79 40.22 -17.10
CA ALA A 246 -18.40 39.11 -16.25
C ALA A 246 -19.63 38.34 -15.74
N SER A 247 -19.69 37.04 -16.01
CA SER A 247 -20.68 36.10 -15.45
C SER A 247 -20.00 35.20 -14.42
N LEU A 248 -20.51 35.19 -13.18
CA LEU A 248 -19.93 34.41 -12.08
C LEU A 248 -20.78 33.17 -11.78
N ALA A 249 -20.15 32.00 -11.76
CA ALA A 249 -20.74 30.76 -11.25
C ALA A 249 -19.99 30.31 -10.00
N THR A 250 -20.74 29.99 -8.95
CA THR A 250 -20.21 29.44 -7.69
C THR A 250 -21.04 28.25 -7.26
N THR A 251 -20.40 27.16 -6.87
CA THR A 251 -21.06 25.96 -6.34
C THR A 251 -20.27 25.41 -5.17
N MET A 252 -20.97 24.95 -4.15
CA MET A 252 -20.41 24.21 -3.03
C MET A 252 -21.27 22.97 -2.80
N ASN A 253 -20.66 21.80 -2.92
CA ASN A 253 -21.30 20.52 -2.68
C ASN A 253 -20.60 19.79 -1.55
N ARG A 254 -21.39 19.13 -0.71
CA ARG A 254 -20.90 18.27 0.37
C ARG A 254 -21.56 16.91 0.27
N THR A 255 -20.73 15.88 0.17
CA THR A 255 -21.16 14.48 0.16
C THR A 255 -20.67 13.80 1.41
N LYS A 256 -21.55 13.03 2.06
CA LYS A 256 -21.21 12.14 3.16
C LYS A 256 -21.74 10.74 2.86
N THR A 257 -20.94 9.73 3.14
CA THR A 257 -21.37 8.33 3.05
C THR A 257 -20.65 7.51 4.10
N GLU A 258 -21.20 6.35 4.41
CA GLU A 258 -20.57 5.33 5.27
C GLU A 258 -20.51 3.98 4.52
N LEU A 259 -20.51 4.04 3.18
CA LEU A 259 -20.39 2.85 2.35
C LEU A 259 -19.03 2.20 2.58
N LYS A 260 -19.05 0.91 2.91
CA LYS A 260 -17.87 0.10 3.18
C LYS A 260 -17.46 -0.62 1.90
N ARG A 261 -16.18 -0.58 1.58
CA ARG A 261 -15.57 -1.44 0.55
C ARG A 261 -15.43 -2.87 1.03
N ASN A 262 -15.40 -3.81 0.09
CA ASN A 262 -15.04 -5.19 0.39
C ASN A 262 -13.53 -5.35 0.19
N MET A 263 -12.83 -5.76 1.25
CA MET A 263 -11.39 -5.96 1.19
C MET A 263 -11.06 -7.30 0.49
N PRO A 264 -9.94 -7.38 -0.24
CA PRO A 264 -9.55 -8.59 -0.94
C PRO A 264 -9.32 -9.76 0.03
N LEU A 265 -9.59 -10.97 -0.44
CA LEU A 265 -9.15 -12.18 0.26
C LEU A 265 -7.69 -12.42 -0.15
N HIS A 266 -6.80 -12.54 0.84
CA HIS A 266 -5.39 -12.77 0.63
C HIS A 266 -5.00 -14.19 1.04
N ILE A 267 -4.30 -14.89 0.15
CA ILE A 267 -3.72 -16.20 0.38
C ILE A 267 -2.25 -16.14 0.00
N ALA A 268 -1.36 -16.44 0.94
CA ALA A 268 0.07 -16.50 0.72
C ALA A 268 0.58 -17.92 0.85
N PHE A 269 1.45 -18.33 -0.08
CA PHE A 269 2.16 -19.61 -0.04
C PHE A 269 3.66 -19.35 -0.09
N GLY A 270 4.42 -19.98 0.79
CA GLY A 270 5.87 -19.86 0.84
C GLY A 270 6.57 -21.21 0.82
N ALA A 271 7.77 -21.23 0.27
CA ALA A 271 8.70 -22.35 0.39
C ALA A 271 10.12 -21.84 0.68
N ALA A 272 10.81 -22.53 1.57
CA ALA A 272 12.15 -22.20 2.01
C ALA A 272 13.07 -23.42 1.97
N TYR A 273 14.24 -23.25 1.39
CA TYR A 273 15.25 -24.29 1.22
C TYR A 273 16.56 -23.87 1.92
N PHE A 274 17.06 -24.74 2.79
CA PHE A 274 18.26 -24.56 3.60
C PHE A 274 19.35 -25.54 3.15
N PRO A 275 20.04 -25.32 2.01
CA PRO A 275 21.04 -26.27 1.52
C PRO A 275 22.22 -26.47 2.49
N THR A 276 22.55 -25.43 3.26
CA THR A 276 23.56 -25.49 4.33
C THR A 276 23.08 -24.65 5.52
N PRO A 277 23.65 -24.81 6.73
CA PRO A 277 23.31 -23.96 7.87
C PRO A 277 23.58 -22.47 7.68
N SER A 278 24.34 -22.09 6.65
CA SER A 278 24.67 -20.69 6.32
C SER A 278 23.96 -20.17 5.08
N GLN A 279 23.13 -20.97 4.41
CA GLN A 279 22.42 -20.58 3.19
C GLN A 279 20.93 -20.83 3.31
N LEU A 280 20.15 -19.83 2.92
CA LEU A 280 18.70 -19.90 2.78
C LEU A 280 18.30 -19.33 1.42
N TYR A 281 17.37 -20.02 0.78
CA TYR A 281 16.60 -19.54 -0.36
C TYR A 281 15.11 -19.61 -0.01
N THR A 282 14.38 -18.54 -0.25
CA THR A 282 12.94 -18.46 0.03
C THR A 282 12.19 -17.91 -1.18
N PHE A 283 10.96 -18.38 -1.36
CA PHE A 283 10.09 -17.95 -2.43
C PHE A 283 8.64 -17.96 -1.95
N ASP A 284 7.94 -16.86 -2.20
CA ASP A 284 6.55 -16.64 -1.80
C ASP A 284 5.69 -16.26 -3.02
N ILE A 285 4.45 -16.73 -3.00
CA ILE A 285 3.37 -16.36 -3.92
C ILE A 285 2.24 -15.78 -3.08
N ASP A 286 1.89 -14.52 -3.33
CA ASP A 286 0.79 -13.82 -2.68
C ASP A 286 -0.37 -13.67 -3.69
N TYR A 287 -1.51 -14.32 -3.43
CA TYR A 287 -2.72 -14.22 -4.24
C TYR A 287 -3.76 -13.35 -3.55
N TYR A 288 -4.21 -12.30 -4.23
CA TYR A 288 -5.26 -11.40 -3.78
C TYR A 288 -6.48 -11.55 -4.69
N GLN A 289 -7.58 -12.02 -4.12
CA GLN A 289 -8.85 -12.11 -4.83
C GLN A 289 -9.64 -10.81 -4.65
N ALA A 290 -9.95 -10.15 -5.76
CA ALA A 290 -10.75 -8.94 -5.79
C ALA A 290 -12.19 -9.21 -5.34
N GLN A 291 -12.72 -8.32 -4.49
CA GLN A 291 -14.09 -8.37 -3.98
C GLN A 291 -14.93 -7.16 -4.41
N GLU A 292 -14.33 -6.25 -5.18
CA GLU A 292 -14.95 -5.02 -5.64
C GLU A 292 -15.10 -4.99 -7.16
N LYS A 293 -16.15 -4.29 -7.63
CA LYS A 293 -16.32 -4.05 -9.06
C LYS A 293 -15.26 -3.07 -9.54
N GLY A 294 -14.63 -3.40 -10.68
CA GLY A 294 -13.55 -2.56 -11.25
C GLY A 294 -12.16 -2.89 -10.74
N ARG A 295 -12.01 -3.95 -9.93
CA ARG A 295 -10.73 -4.52 -9.51
C ARG A 295 -10.55 -5.93 -10.09
N VAL A 296 -9.30 -6.34 -10.29
CA VAL A 296 -8.90 -7.66 -10.78
C VAL A 296 -8.09 -8.43 -9.75
N ASP A 297 -8.10 -9.75 -9.83
CA ASP A 297 -7.28 -10.61 -8.99
C ASP A 297 -5.78 -10.37 -9.30
N VAL A 298 -4.95 -10.39 -8.26
CA VAL A 298 -3.51 -10.12 -8.36
C VAL A 298 -2.71 -11.30 -7.82
N ILE A 299 -1.64 -11.67 -8.53
CA ILE A 299 -0.64 -12.64 -8.06
C ILE A 299 0.71 -11.94 -8.01
N ASN A 300 1.24 -11.77 -6.80
CA ASN A 300 2.59 -11.26 -6.59
C ASN A 300 3.54 -12.39 -6.25
N PHE A 301 4.78 -12.24 -6.70
CA PHE A 301 5.91 -13.12 -6.44
C PHE A 301 6.94 -12.40 -5.61
N SER A 302 7.57 -13.10 -4.67
CA SER A 302 8.73 -12.61 -3.92
C SER A 302 9.75 -13.73 -3.75
N GLY A 303 11.03 -13.41 -3.89
CA GLY A 303 12.12 -14.35 -3.72
C GLY A 303 13.26 -13.71 -2.97
N GLY A 304 13.88 -14.48 -2.08
CA GLY A 304 14.95 -14.00 -1.22
C GLY A 304 16.04 -15.03 -0.99
N THR A 305 17.22 -14.54 -0.66
CA THR A 305 18.32 -15.37 -0.18
C THR A 305 19.02 -14.71 0.99
N GLU A 306 19.49 -15.54 1.92
CA GLU A 306 20.28 -15.14 3.07
C GLU A 306 21.55 -16.01 3.10
N TYR A 307 22.70 -15.36 3.24
CA TYR A 307 24.00 -16.01 3.36
C TYR A 307 24.75 -15.53 4.60
N TYR A 308 25.00 -16.42 5.54
CA TYR A 308 25.83 -16.15 6.71
C TYR A 308 27.30 -16.25 6.34
N ILE A 309 27.99 -15.11 6.33
CA ILE A 309 29.46 -15.05 6.18
C ILE A 309 30.12 -15.64 7.44
N ASN A 310 29.51 -15.39 8.59
CA ASN A 310 29.89 -15.92 9.90
C ASN A 310 28.64 -15.89 10.83
N PRO A 311 28.71 -16.39 12.08
CA PRO A 311 27.55 -16.47 12.96
C PRO A 311 26.88 -15.13 13.32
N THR A 312 27.51 -13.99 13.04
CA THR A 312 26.98 -12.65 13.38
C THR A 312 26.70 -11.78 12.17
N ASN A 313 27.24 -12.11 10.99
CA ASN A 313 27.12 -11.31 9.78
C ASN A 313 26.48 -12.14 8.68
N ALA A 314 25.34 -11.67 8.19
CA ALA A 314 24.64 -12.22 7.04
C ALA A 314 24.49 -11.15 5.95
N VAL A 315 24.45 -11.60 4.71
CA VAL A 315 24.09 -10.77 3.55
C VAL A 315 22.79 -11.32 2.99
N ARG A 316 21.87 -10.42 2.65
CA ARG A 316 20.56 -10.76 2.11
C ARG A 316 20.31 -10.03 0.81
N LEU A 317 19.62 -10.71 -0.09
CA LEU A 317 19.13 -10.16 -1.34
C LEU A 317 17.69 -10.62 -1.54
N GLY A 318 16.88 -9.75 -2.10
CA GLY A 318 15.48 -10.04 -2.39
C GLY A 318 14.99 -9.36 -3.65
N LEU A 319 14.02 -9.99 -4.29
CA LEU A 319 13.30 -9.49 -5.45
C LEU A 319 11.80 -9.69 -5.20
N PHE A 320 10.98 -8.74 -5.64
CA PHE A 320 9.54 -8.85 -5.52
C PHE A 320 8.80 -8.15 -6.65
N THR A 321 7.53 -8.51 -6.78
CA THR A 321 6.56 -7.86 -7.67
C THR A 321 5.41 -7.33 -6.84
N ASN A 322 4.82 -6.24 -7.30
CA ASN A 322 3.61 -5.65 -6.75
C ASN A 322 2.81 -5.13 -7.95
N TYR A 323 2.02 -6.02 -8.54
CA TYR A 323 1.17 -5.73 -9.70
C TYR A 323 -0.10 -4.99 -9.28
N THR A 324 -0.63 -4.19 -10.19
CA THR A 324 -1.86 -3.43 -9.93
C THR A 324 -3.11 -4.32 -9.99
N ASN A 325 -4.06 -4.05 -9.11
CA ASN A 325 -5.41 -4.63 -9.10
C ASN A 325 -6.37 -3.89 -10.04
N LEU A 326 -5.91 -2.93 -10.84
CA LEU A 326 -6.72 -2.22 -11.81
C LEU A 326 -6.73 -3.00 -13.15
N PRO A 327 -7.86 -3.02 -13.87
CA PRO A 327 -7.92 -3.64 -15.20
C PRO A 327 -7.00 -2.89 -16.17
N GLN A 328 -6.59 -3.53 -17.27
CA GLN A 328 -5.82 -2.82 -18.29
C GLN A 328 -6.73 -1.81 -19.02
N PRO A 329 -6.29 -0.54 -19.21
CA PRO A 329 -7.08 0.45 -19.93
C PRO A 329 -7.33 0.01 -21.37
N ASP A 330 -8.58 0.11 -21.82
CA ASP A 330 -9.01 -0.18 -23.18
C ASP A 330 -9.83 0.98 -23.78
N SER A 331 -10.28 0.82 -25.03
CA SER A 331 -11.09 1.83 -25.73
C SER A 331 -12.46 2.12 -25.09
N SER A 332 -12.90 1.30 -24.12
CA SER A 332 -14.15 1.46 -23.38
C SER A 332 -13.95 2.11 -22.01
N THR A 333 -12.70 2.36 -21.61
CA THR A 333 -12.36 2.97 -20.32
C THR A 333 -12.81 4.42 -20.28
N THR A 334 -13.84 4.69 -19.48
CA THR A 334 -14.50 6.00 -19.39
C THR A 334 -13.84 6.96 -18.41
N SER A 335 -13.00 6.47 -17.50
CA SER A 335 -12.26 7.29 -16.53
C SER A 335 -10.77 6.94 -16.59
N PRO A 336 -9.86 7.92 -16.73
CA PRO A 336 -8.43 7.66 -16.71
C PRO A 336 -8.01 7.22 -15.31
N TYR A 337 -7.36 6.05 -15.23
CA TYR A 337 -6.66 5.55 -14.05
C TYR A 337 -5.27 5.07 -14.46
N GLU A 338 -4.37 4.95 -13.49
CA GLU A 338 -2.97 4.63 -13.72
C GLU A 338 -2.77 3.12 -13.55
N TYR A 339 -2.47 2.43 -14.65
CA TYR A 339 -2.04 1.03 -14.62
C TYR A 339 -0.52 0.99 -14.51
N ILE A 340 -0.02 0.66 -13.32
CA ILE A 340 1.41 0.62 -13.02
C ILE A 340 1.71 -0.73 -12.38
N ASP A 341 2.72 -1.43 -12.88
CA ASP A 341 3.22 -2.64 -12.24
C ASP A 341 4.59 -2.35 -11.63
N ILE A 342 4.81 -2.81 -10.39
CA ILE A 342 6.03 -2.54 -9.65
C ILE A 342 6.90 -3.80 -9.59
N TYR A 343 8.19 -3.63 -9.90
CA TYR A 343 9.24 -4.60 -9.68
C TYR A 343 10.23 -4.01 -8.69
N GLY A 344 10.52 -4.74 -7.62
CA GLY A 344 11.37 -4.29 -6.54
C GLY A 344 12.55 -5.20 -6.28
N ALA A 345 13.61 -4.62 -5.73
CA ALA A 345 14.79 -5.33 -5.25
C ALA A 345 15.17 -4.80 -3.86
N SER A 346 15.69 -5.68 -3.01
CA SER A 346 16.15 -5.37 -1.66
C SER A 346 17.52 -5.98 -1.40
N PHE A 347 18.32 -5.33 -0.56
CA PHE A 347 19.58 -5.85 -0.07
C PHE A 347 19.79 -5.43 1.39
N GLY A 348 20.56 -6.20 2.15
CA GLY A 348 20.95 -5.83 3.52
C GLY A 348 21.94 -6.74 4.18
#